data_AF-A0A9W8NUR8-F1
#
_entry.id   AF-A0A9W8NUR8-F1
#
_cell.length_a   1.000
_cell.length_b   1.000
_cell.length_c   1.000
_cell.angle_alpha   90.00
_cell.angle_beta   90.00
_cell.angle_gamma   90.00
#
_symmetry.space_group_name_H-M   'P 1'
#
loop_
_entity.id
_entity.type
_entity.pdbx_description
1 polymer ?
#
loop_
_entity_poly.entity_id
_entity_poly.type
_entity_poly.pdbx_seq_one_letter_code
_entity_poly.pdbx_strand_id
1 'polypeptide(L)'
;MTRSNTFDTIAIRDEFQLNHRASDSEKEGLSSDSFEHNDWKVFVHPQGSVYFSNGQIVVDQDVRDSEVLDGIQCGASYMGLDSWDSEGSEREIEVQLNINSKGECNFALFVNHSHCIAAYAYDKARNEAIRDMDPETLNRRRRLYWNFMWTHPAHRRCPARAVPDACDSLAWFYADNLISGAGSIVPFSKEECEELLRRVKEFELPCYENSSAKTSFLSWLLREICSFRNAEMYGQLTRKEFSDRRQHKLTQHKAHSNSSNRPANFMIPVLHLIINCVFFGIPYSYMRLVKQSFEYRGRLAGMQASWETYIERLVREYSHFLLISTVLLSATVGFLAVPDVSRIVEIAALVSAFSSLGSIIVGVFAIWRHQAKFRTTDSFTYMRNVQHNLLGFYGHAMLLSLPPVLLVWAIITFTISTLAYAVDSSGGNQADWVAIVIILVIFICILGVVIAALYTLTMIWTYHNDYWWVRLGRVVKKGVYPRQSKQMGLVV
;
A
#
# COMPACT_ATOMS: atom_id res chain seq x y z
N MET A 1 37.84 -16.02 37.12
CA MET A 1 38.28 -15.63 35.77
C MET A 1 37.22 -14.67 35.20
N THR A 2 37.29 -13.34 35.47
CA THR A 2 38.02 -12.28 34.71
C THR A 2 37.61 -12.23 33.23
N ARG A 3 37.17 -11.12 32.60
CA ARG A 3 37.37 -9.66 32.76
C ARG A 3 36.22 -8.93 31.98
N SER A 4 35.54 -7.92 32.52
CA SER A 4 35.79 -6.44 32.41
C SER A 4 35.61 -5.87 30.99
N ASN A 5 34.54 -5.13 30.68
CA ASN A 5 34.31 -3.68 30.94
C ASN A 5 35.51 -2.79 30.56
N THR A 6 35.36 -2.08 29.43
CA THR A 6 36.05 -0.88 28.89
C THR A 6 35.24 -0.55 27.63
N PHE A 7 34.52 0.57 27.51
CA PHE A 7 35.02 1.93 27.31
C PHE A 7 33.91 2.93 27.68
N ASP A 8 34.03 3.52 28.88
CA ASP A 8 33.36 4.75 29.29
C ASP A 8 34.47 5.66 29.84
N THR A 9 35.16 6.39 28.95
CA THR A 9 35.95 7.59 29.29
C THR A 9 36.57 8.15 28.01
N ILE A 10 36.00 9.23 27.48
CA ILE A 10 36.63 10.38 26.79
C ILE A 10 35.45 11.26 26.35
N ALA A 11 35.57 12.58 26.55
CA ALA A 11 34.60 13.64 26.25
C ALA A 11 33.58 14.01 27.35
N ILE A 12 34.03 14.12 28.61
CA ILE A 12 33.46 15.09 29.57
C ILE A 12 34.63 15.77 30.28
N ARG A 13 35.35 16.63 29.56
CA ARG A 13 36.34 17.53 30.17
C ARG A 13 36.71 18.66 29.20
N ASP A 14 35.76 19.52 28.85
CA ASP A 14 36.07 20.85 28.29
C ASP A 14 35.00 21.93 28.51
N GLU A 15 33.92 21.67 29.26
CA GLU A 15 32.84 22.66 29.45
C GLU A 15 32.91 23.49 30.75
N PHE A 16 34.02 23.46 31.50
CA PHE A 16 34.07 24.13 32.82
C PHE A 16 35.19 25.16 33.03
N GLN A 17 35.82 25.68 31.97
CA GLN A 17 36.90 26.67 32.10
C GLN A 17 36.84 27.89 31.15
N LEU A 18 35.67 28.29 30.65
CA LEU A 18 35.54 29.53 29.87
C LEU A 18 34.47 30.53 30.36
N ASN A 19 33.85 30.31 31.52
CA ASN A 19 32.78 31.19 32.03
C ASN A 19 33.21 32.32 33.00
N HIS A 20 34.49 32.68 33.04
CA HIS A 20 34.94 33.84 33.83
C HIS A 20 36.12 34.58 33.19
N ARG A 21 35.88 35.27 32.07
CA ARG A 21 36.52 36.55 31.70
C ARG A 21 36.07 36.98 30.30
N ALA A 22 35.10 37.89 30.26
CA ALA A 22 34.95 38.98 29.28
C ALA A 22 33.50 39.47 29.33
N SER A 23 33.20 40.32 30.33
CA SER A 23 32.26 41.40 30.07
C SER A 23 32.98 42.42 29.19
N ASP A 24 32.25 42.99 28.24
CA ASP A 24 32.62 44.13 27.39
C ASP A 24 33.65 43.86 26.30
N SER A 25 33.19 43.48 25.10
CA SER A 25 33.60 44.06 23.81
C SER A 25 32.96 43.33 22.61
N GLU A 26 32.40 44.14 21.72
CA GLU A 26 32.29 43.99 20.26
C GLU A 26 31.50 42.85 19.60
N LYS A 27 30.60 43.32 18.71
CA LYS A 27 29.94 42.60 17.63
C LYS A 27 30.99 42.17 16.59
N GLU A 28 31.37 40.90 16.57
CA GLU A 28 31.95 40.22 15.40
C GLU A 28 31.41 38.77 15.45
N GLY A 29 30.68 38.26 14.46
CA GLY A 29 31.15 38.09 13.09
C GLY A 29 31.85 36.74 12.95
N LEU A 30 31.14 35.62 13.16
CA LEU A 30 31.65 34.31 12.76
C LEU A 30 31.38 34.13 11.26
N SER A 31 32.34 34.60 10.46
CA SER A 31 32.55 34.27 9.04
C SER A 31 32.58 32.74 8.89
N SER A 32 31.78 32.10 8.03
CA SER A 32 31.72 32.22 6.57
C SER A 32 33.08 32.03 5.91
N ASP A 33 33.54 30.78 5.83
CA ASP A 33 34.47 30.41 4.76
C ASP A 33 33.71 30.57 3.43
N SER A 34 34.11 31.59 2.70
CA SER A 34 33.39 32.28 1.66
C SER A 34 33.47 31.55 0.32
N PHE A 35 32.36 30.91 -0.06
CA PHE A 35 31.98 30.76 -1.48
C PHE A 35 31.40 32.10 -1.96
N GLU A 36 32.24 33.12 -2.06
CA GLU A 36 31.87 34.50 -2.49
C GLU A 36 31.95 34.71 -4.01
N HIS A 37 31.79 33.65 -4.81
CA HIS A 37 32.04 33.77 -6.25
C HIS A 37 30.83 33.69 -7.17
N ASN A 38 29.60 33.52 -6.67
CA ASN A 38 28.41 33.44 -7.51
C ASN A 38 27.16 33.65 -6.66
N ASP A 39 26.11 34.28 -7.18
CA ASP A 39 24.86 34.63 -6.47
C ASP A 39 24.06 33.43 -5.89
N TRP A 40 24.63 32.22 -5.93
CA TRP A 40 24.03 30.96 -5.50
C TRP A 40 24.24 30.68 -4.01
N LYS A 41 23.15 30.30 -3.35
CA LYS A 41 23.13 29.89 -1.93
C LYS A 41 22.81 28.40 -1.80
N VAL A 42 23.49 27.73 -0.88
CA VAL A 42 23.26 26.32 -0.54
C VAL A 42 22.16 26.21 0.51
N PHE A 43 21.21 25.32 0.28
CA PHE A 43 20.13 25.03 1.22
C PHE A 43 20.11 23.55 1.57
N VAL A 44 19.82 23.26 2.84
CA VAL A 44 19.75 21.89 3.36
C VAL A 44 18.28 21.51 3.56
N HIS A 45 17.86 20.45 2.89
CA HIS A 45 16.56 19.83 3.08
C HIS A 45 16.50 19.17 4.48
N PRO A 46 15.34 19.15 5.17
CA PRO A 46 15.22 18.51 6.49
C PRO A 46 15.58 17.01 6.55
N GLN A 47 15.64 16.33 5.41
CA GLN A 47 16.11 14.94 5.29
C GLN A 47 17.63 14.80 5.09
N GLY A 48 18.35 15.92 4.93
CA GLY A 48 19.82 15.96 4.81
C GLY A 48 20.36 16.15 3.39
N SER A 49 19.53 16.13 2.34
CA SER A 49 19.98 16.47 0.98
C SER A 49 20.23 17.97 0.83
N VAL A 50 21.09 18.36 -0.11
CA VAL A 50 21.39 19.76 -0.42
C VAL A 50 20.87 20.13 -1.80
N TYR A 51 20.54 21.40 -1.99
CA TYR A 51 20.18 22.00 -3.27
C TYR A 51 20.63 23.47 -3.29
N PHE A 52 20.66 24.08 -4.46
CA PHE A 52 21.19 25.42 -4.66
C PHE A 52 20.13 26.35 -5.22
N SER A 53 20.14 27.62 -4.80
CA SER A 53 19.24 28.63 -5.35
C SER A 53 19.91 30.00 -5.43
N ASN A 54 19.66 30.68 -6.55
CA ASN A 54 20.00 32.08 -6.80
C ASN A 54 18.77 33.01 -6.64
N GLY A 55 17.81 32.64 -5.78
CA GLY A 55 16.57 33.40 -5.57
C GLY A 55 15.52 33.28 -6.68
N GLN A 56 15.92 33.20 -7.95
CA GLN A 56 15.03 33.01 -9.10
C GLN A 56 15.14 31.62 -9.71
N ILE A 57 16.34 31.04 -9.71
CA ILE A 57 16.61 29.70 -10.22
C ILE A 57 16.92 28.76 -9.04
N VAL A 58 16.39 27.55 -9.10
CA VAL A 58 16.61 26.48 -8.13
C VAL A 58 17.09 25.22 -8.84
N VAL A 59 18.14 24.58 -8.33
CA VAL A 59 18.74 23.39 -8.94
C VAL A 59 19.11 22.34 -7.89
N ASP A 60 18.97 21.07 -8.28
CA ASP A 60 19.35 19.92 -7.47
C ASP A 60 20.83 19.53 -7.68
N GLN A 61 21.41 19.92 -8.81
CA GLN A 61 22.79 19.60 -9.19
C GLN A 61 23.80 20.50 -8.47
N ASP A 62 25.03 20.00 -8.32
CA ASP A 62 26.10 20.73 -7.67
C ASP A 62 26.63 21.85 -8.58
N VAL A 63 26.29 23.10 -8.26
CA VAL A 63 26.72 24.29 -9.02
C VAL A 63 28.21 24.60 -8.85
N ARG A 64 28.91 23.88 -7.97
CA ARG A 64 30.36 23.99 -7.80
C ARG A 64 31.12 23.29 -8.94
N ASP A 65 30.44 22.43 -9.69
CA ASP A 65 30.95 21.86 -10.94
C ASP A 65 30.74 22.87 -12.09
N SER A 66 31.83 23.23 -12.77
CA SER A 66 31.80 24.21 -13.86
C SER A 66 30.97 23.76 -15.05
N GLU A 67 30.98 22.46 -15.40
CA GLU A 67 30.19 21.97 -16.55
C GLU A 67 28.68 22.07 -16.27
N VAL A 68 28.29 21.82 -15.02
CA VAL A 68 26.91 21.95 -14.56
C VAL A 68 26.50 23.43 -14.55
N LEU A 69 27.36 24.31 -14.03
CA LEU A 69 27.09 25.74 -13.97
C LEU A 69 26.93 26.35 -15.38
N ASP A 70 27.81 26.01 -16.32
CA ASP A 70 27.73 26.46 -17.71
C ASP A 70 26.43 25.96 -18.38
N GLY A 71 26.04 24.70 -18.11
CA GLY A 71 24.77 24.15 -18.58
C GLY A 71 23.55 24.87 -18.01
N ILE A 72 23.57 25.24 -16.72
CA ILE A 72 22.53 26.04 -16.07
C ILE A 72 22.44 27.43 -16.71
N GLN A 73 23.56 28.11 -16.90
CA GLN A 73 23.61 29.46 -17.49
C GLN A 73 23.10 29.42 -18.94
N CYS A 74 23.56 28.47 -19.75
CA CYS A 74 23.09 28.28 -21.12
C CYS A 74 21.57 28.02 -21.17
N GLY A 75 21.06 27.15 -20.29
CA GLY A 75 19.63 26.89 -20.16
C GLY A 75 18.83 28.13 -19.76
N ALA A 76 19.33 28.91 -18.79
CA ALA A 76 18.70 30.13 -18.32
C ALA A 76 18.62 31.19 -19.42
N SER A 77 19.71 31.42 -20.16
CA SER A 77 19.75 32.35 -21.28
C SER A 77 18.85 31.90 -22.44
N TYR A 78 18.79 30.60 -22.75
CA TYR A 78 17.88 30.07 -23.77
C TYR A 78 16.40 30.32 -23.43
N MET A 79 16.05 30.27 -22.14
CA MET A 79 14.71 30.59 -21.64
C MET A 79 14.46 32.08 -21.44
N GLY A 80 15.46 32.93 -21.68
CA GLY A 80 15.36 34.38 -21.51
C GLY A 80 15.23 34.83 -20.04
N LEU A 81 15.67 34.00 -19.08
CA LEU A 81 15.56 34.31 -17.64
C LEU A 81 16.40 35.53 -17.24
N ASP A 82 17.48 35.80 -17.99
CA ASP A 82 18.37 36.96 -17.78
C ASP A 82 17.66 38.31 -18.03
N SER A 83 16.53 38.28 -18.74
CA SER A 83 15.74 39.47 -19.09
C SER A 83 14.54 39.70 -18.17
N TRP A 84 14.36 38.87 -17.15
CA TRP A 84 13.24 39.02 -16.21
C TRP A 84 13.48 40.20 -15.28
N ASP A 85 12.54 41.14 -15.27
CA ASP A 85 12.63 42.34 -14.44
C ASP A 85 12.25 42.02 -12.99
N SER A 86 13.12 42.46 -12.07
CA SER A 86 12.95 42.27 -10.62
C SER A 86 11.73 42.99 -10.01
N GLU A 87 11.04 43.84 -10.77
CA GLU A 87 9.87 44.62 -10.34
C GLU A 87 8.52 44.15 -10.97
N GLY A 88 8.54 43.15 -11.87
CA GLY A 88 7.36 42.68 -12.61
C GLY A 88 6.60 41.50 -11.97
N SER A 89 5.60 40.96 -12.71
CA SER A 89 4.88 39.72 -12.33
C SER A 89 5.78 38.49 -12.22
N GLU A 90 7.00 38.59 -12.73
CA GLU A 90 8.03 37.54 -12.78
C GLU A 90 8.74 37.35 -11.44
N ARG A 91 8.69 38.34 -10.53
CA ARG A 91 9.26 38.24 -9.18
C ARG A 91 8.66 37.12 -8.34
N GLU A 92 7.42 36.73 -8.62
CA GLU A 92 6.71 35.67 -7.90
C GLU A 92 6.90 34.28 -8.51
N ILE A 93 7.63 34.20 -9.64
CA ILE A 93 7.89 32.96 -10.37
C ILE A 93 9.35 32.55 -10.18
N GLU A 94 9.55 31.32 -9.69
CA GLU A 94 10.85 30.68 -9.62
C GLU A 94 10.94 29.56 -10.67
N VAL A 95 12.16 29.22 -11.09
CA VAL A 95 12.38 28.18 -12.10
C VAL A 95 13.26 27.09 -11.52
N GLN A 96 12.71 25.87 -11.43
CA GLN A 96 13.52 24.69 -11.16
C GLN A 96 14.14 24.21 -12.47
N LEU A 97 15.47 24.21 -12.55
CA LEU A 97 16.21 23.66 -13.69
C LEU A 97 16.83 22.32 -13.31
N ASN A 98 16.64 21.34 -14.18
CA ASN A 98 17.30 20.05 -14.04
C ASN A 98 18.22 19.84 -15.23
N ILE A 99 19.52 19.84 -14.97
CA ILE A 99 20.56 19.61 -15.98
C ILE A 99 21.03 18.15 -15.89
N ASN A 100 21.20 17.50 -17.05
CA ASN A 100 21.73 16.14 -17.12
C ASN A 100 23.26 16.12 -16.92
N SER A 101 23.85 14.93 -16.80
CA SER A 101 25.31 14.78 -16.63
C SER A 101 26.15 15.21 -17.84
N LYS A 102 25.54 15.72 -18.91
CA LYS A 102 26.20 16.25 -20.11
C LYS A 102 26.03 17.77 -20.24
N GLY A 103 25.47 18.44 -19.23
CA GLY A 103 25.22 19.88 -19.28
C GLY A 103 23.96 20.30 -20.05
N GLU A 104 23.11 19.37 -20.48
CA GLU A 104 21.87 19.69 -21.22
C GLU A 104 20.66 19.82 -20.27
N CYS A 105 19.80 20.80 -20.53
CA CYS A 105 18.55 21.00 -19.78
C CYS A 105 17.54 19.89 -20.07
N ASN A 106 17.25 19.06 -19.07
CA ASN A 106 16.29 17.96 -19.15
C ASN A 106 14.85 18.47 -19.01
N PHE A 107 14.59 19.30 -18.00
CA PHE A 107 13.32 20.00 -17.84
C PHE A 107 13.48 21.32 -17.08
N ALA A 108 12.54 22.24 -17.33
CA ALA A 108 12.35 23.45 -16.56
C ALA A 108 10.93 23.46 -15.97
N LEU A 109 10.81 23.70 -14.67
CA LEU A 109 9.52 23.84 -13.99
C LEU A 109 9.39 25.28 -13.50
N PHE A 110 8.40 26.00 -14.04
CA PHE A 110 8.05 27.36 -13.64
C PHE A 110 7.07 27.29 -12.46
N VAL A 111 7.46 27.85 -11.33
CA VAL A 111 6.79 27.76 -10.03
C VAL A 111 6.28 29.13 -9.64
N ASN A 112 4.97 29.31 -9.64
CA ASN A 112 4.31 30.55 -9.25
C ASN A 112 3.82 30.44 -7.81
N HIS A 113 4.38 31.27 -6.94
CA HIS A 113 4.10 31.22 -5.51
C HIS A 113 2.86 31.99 -5.07
N SER A 114 2.43 33.03 -5.79
CA SER A 114 1.22 33.79 -5.40
C SER A 114 -0.03 32.94 -5.53
N HIS A 115 -0.10 32.10 -6.56
CA HIS A 115 -1.21 31.17 -6.75
C HIS A 115 -0.92 29.73 -6.33
N CYS A 116 0.31 29.43 -5.91
CA CYS A 116 0.77 28.09 -5.54
C CYS A 116 0.53 27.06 -6.66
N ILE A 117 0.97 27.39 -7.87
CA ILE A 117 0.87 26.54 -9.07
C ILE A 117 2.24 26.38 -9.73
N ALA A 118 2.45 25.29 -10.45
CA ALA A 118 3.65 25.11 -11.26
C ALA A 118 3.31 24.45 -12.61
N ALA A 119 4.11 24.76 -13.64
CA ALA A 119 3.95 24.23 -15.00
C ALA A 119 5.31 24.11 -15.71
N TYR A 120 5.41 23.18 -16.67
CA TYR A 120 6.61 23.00 -17.49
C TYR A 120 6.76 24.02 -18.63
N ALA A 121 5.90 25.03 -18.67
CA ALA A 121 5.93 26.08 -19.68
C ALA A 121 5.59 27.42 -19.02
N TYR A 122 6.35 28.45 -19.35
CA TYR A 122 6.25 29.79 -18.74
C TYR A 122 4.86 30.40 -18.92
N ASP A 123 4.32 30.37 -20.14
CA ASP A 123 2.96 30.84 -20.48
C ASP A 123 1.87 30.24 -19.58
N LYS A 124 2.07 28.98 -19.17
CA LYS A 124 1.14 28.24 -18.29
C LYS A 124 1.39 28.49 -16.80
N ALA A 125 2.47 29.11 -16.40
CA ALA A 125 2.73 29.45 -15.00
C ALA A 125 2.31 30.89 -14.65
N ARG A 126 1.94 31.71 -15.64
CA ARG A 126 1.53 33.11 -15.44
C ARG A 126 0.17 33.24 -14.74
N ASN A 127 0.00 34.33 -14.00
CA ASN A 127 -1.25 34.66 -13.28
C ASN A 127 -2.47 34.72 -14.22
N GLU A 128 -2.27 35.22 -15.45
CA GLU A 128 -3.31 35.32 -16.49
C GLU A 128 -3.87 33.95 -16.88
N ALA A 129 -3.02 32.92 -16.93
CA ALA A 129 -3.40 31.56 -17.35
C ALA A 129 -4.31 30.82 -16.35
N ILE A 130 -4.61 31.43 -15.19
CA ILE A 130 -5.40 30.83 -14.12
C ILE A 130 -6.90 31.07 -14.29
N ARG A 131 -7.29 32.21 -14.86
CA ARG A 131 -8.69 32.64 -14.91
C ARG A 131 -9.59 31.67 -15.68
N ASP A 132 -9.05 31.09 -16.76
CA ASP A 132 -9.79 30.18 -17.65
C ASP A 132 -9.44 28.70 -17.41
N MET A 133 -8.77 28.38 -16.30
CA MET A 133 -8.29 27.02 -16.04
C MET A 133 -9.38 26.13 -15.46
N ASP A 134 -9.55 24.95 -16.04
CA ASP A 134 -10.43 23.94 -15.48
C ASP A 134 -9.92 23.44 -14.10
N PRO A 135 -10.81 22.97 -13.20
CA PRO A 135 -10.43 22.53 -11.86
C PRO A 135 -9.42 21.38 -11.84
N GLU A 136 -9.43 20.50 -12.84
CA GLU A 136 -8.50 19.37 -12.93
C GLU A 136 -7.08 19.86 -13.21
N THR A 137 -6.91 20.68 -14.24
CA THR A 137 -5.63 21.27 -14.61
C THR A 137 -5.10 22.12 -13.47
N LEU A 138 -5.95 22.89 -12.78
CA LEU A 138 -5.56 23.67 -11.60
C LEU A 138 -5.05 22.75 -10.47
N ASN A 139 -5.77 21.68 -10.16
CA ASN A 139 -5.35 20.72 -9.15
C ASN A 139 -4.03 20.03 -9.52
N ARG A 140 -3.83 19.70 -10.80
CA ARG A 140 -2.57 19.14 -11.32
C ARG A 140 -1.40 20.11 -11.17
N ARG A 141 -1.60 21.39 -11.49
CA ARG A 141 -0.55 22.44 -11.33
C ARG A 141 -0.24 22.72 -9.86
N ARG A 142 -1.25 22.69 -8.98
CA ARG A 142 -1.04 22.76 -7.51
C ARG A 142 -0.26 21.56 -6.99
N ARG A 143 -0.51 20.35 -7.51
CA ARG A 143 0.26 19.16 -7.15
C ARG A 143 1.74 19.32 -7.50
N LEU A 144 2.05 19.87 -8.67
CA LEU A 144 3.43 20.16 -9.09
C LEU A 144 4.09 21.17 -8.15
N TYR A 145 3.39 22.26 -7.82
CA TYR A 145 3.86 23.26 -6.88
C TYR A 145 4.20 22.69 -5.51
N TRP A 146 3.28 21.93 -4.91
CA TRP A 146 3.50 21.32 -3.60
C TRP A 146 4.59 20.24 -3.63
N ASN A 147 4.80 19.58 -4.77
CA ASN A 147 5.93 18.69 -4.94
C ASN A 147 7.27 19.45 -4.98
N PHE A 148 7.31 20.62 -5.63
CA PHE A 148 8.47 21.51 -5.61
C PHE A 148 8.76 22.02 -4.19
N MET A 149 7.76 22.58 -3.49
CA MET A 149 7.96 23.07 -2.12
C MET A 149 8.31 21.96 -1.12
N TRP A 150 7.87 20.72 -1.37
CA TRP A 150 8.27 19.56 -0.57
C TRP A 150 9.73 19.17 -0.78
N THR A 151 10.22 19.25 -2.02
CA THR A 151 11.62 18.93 -2.35
C THR A 151 12.59 20.07 -2.04
N HIS A 152 12.10 21.31 -2.03
CA HIS A 152 12.89 22.53 -1.82
C HIS A 152 12.28 23.45 -0.73
N PRO A 153 12.20 23.01 0.54
CA PRO A 153 11.39 23.68 1.58
C PRO A 153 12.09 24.81 2.35
N ALA A 154 13.39 25.00 2.15
CA ALA A 154 14.26 25.79 3.04
C ALA A 154 14.63 27.18 2.48
N HIS A 155 14.65 27.34 1.15
CA HIS A 155 15.00 28.62 0.51
C HIS A 155 13.88 29.66 0.58
N ARG A 156 12.63 29.23 0.74
CA ARG A 156 11.45 30.10 0.78
C ARG A 156 10.53 29.74 1.94
N ARG A 157 9.86 30.77 2.48
CA ARG A 157 8.83 30.63 3.51
C ARG A 157 7.60 29.87 2.99
N CYS A 158 6.95 29.13 3.87
CA CYS A 158 5.70 28.46 3.56
C CYS A 158 4.61 29.48 3.15
N PRO A 159 3.86 29.26 2.06
CA PRO A 159 2.80 30.17 1.63
C PRO A 159 1.73 30.35 2.72
N ALA A 160 1.26 31.59 2.91
CA ALA A 160 0.25 31.91 3.93
C ALA A 160 -1.05 31.10 3.78
N ARG A 161 -1.41 30.71 2.55
CA ARG A 161 -2.59 29.88 2.24
C ARG A 161 -2.46 28.40 2.61
N ALA A 162 -1.25 27.91 2.88
CA ALA A 162 -0.99 26.48 3.07
C ALA A 162 -1.75 25.92 4.29
N VAL A 163 -1.74 26.66 5.40
CA VAL A 163 -2.41 26.25 6.64
C VAL A 163 -3.94 26.25 6.48
N PRO A 164 -4.58 27.35 6.01
CA PRO A 164 -6.01 27.34 5.72
C PRO A 164 -6.45 26.24 4.74
N ASP A 165 -5.72 26.06 3.63
CA ASP A 165 -6.06 25.06 2.60
C ASP A 165 -5.96 23.62 3.16
N ALA A 166 -4.99 23.35 4.03
CA ALA A 166 -4.84 22.06 4.70
C ALA A 166 -5.95 21.83 5.73
N CYS A 167 -6.25 22.83 6.56
CA CYS A 167 -7.33 22.80 7.54
C CYS A 167 -8.70 22.54 6.89
N ASP A 168 -9.03 23.25 5.82
CA ASP A 168 -10.30 23.08 5.09
C ASP A 168 -10.43 21.66 4.52
N SER A 169 -9.37 21.17 3.88
CA SER A 169 -9.35 19.83 3.30
C SER A 169 -9.51 18.74 4.36
N LEU A 170 -8.78 18.85 5.49
CA LEU A 170 -8.88 17.90 6.59
C LEU A 170 -10.24 17.97 7.30
N ALA A 171 -10.82 19.16 7.46
CA ALA A 171 -12.16 19.32 8.03
C ALA A 171 -13.23 18.64 7.15
N TRP A 172 -13.12 18.77 5.83
CA TRP A 172 -14.00 18.04 4.90
C TRP A 172 -13.82 16.53 5.01
N PHE A 173 -12.58 16.04 5.06
CA PHE A 173 -12.33 14.60 5.19
C PHE A 173 -12.89 14.04 6.50
N TYR A 174 -12.72 14.77 7.60
CA TYR A 174 -13.35 14.43 8.88
C TYR A 174 -14.88 14.37 8.76
N ALA A 175 -15.48 15.38 8.13
CA ALA A 175 -16.92 15.44 7.92
C ALA A 175 -17.45 14.29 7.04
N ASP A 176 -16.79 13.96 5.93
CA ASP A 176 -17.22 12.82 5.08
C ASP A 176 -17.10 11.48 5.82
N ASN A 177 -16.10 11.32 6.69
CA ASN A 177 -16.01 10.13 7.55
C ASN A 177 -17.22 10.01 8.49
N LEU A 178 -17.74 11.13 9.01
CA LEU A 178 -18.95 11.14 9.85
C LEU A 178 -20.24 10.93 9.05
N ILE A 179 -20.35 11.58 7.88
CA ILE A 179 -21.56 11.55 7.04
C ILE A 179 -21.70 10.20 6.33
N SER A 180 -20.59 9.70 5.77
CA SER A 180 -20.58 8.53 4.90
C SER A 180 -20.14 7.24 5.61
N GLY A 181 -19.57 7.35 6.82
CA GLY A 181 -19.16 6.20 7.63
C GLY A 181 -18.23 5.24 6.87
N ALA A 182 -18.59 3.96 6.86
CA ALA A 182 -17.85 2.91 6.14
C ALA A 182 -17.85 3.08 4.59
N GLY A 183 -18.69 3.95 4.05
CA GLY A 183 -18.73 4.29 2.62
C GLY A 183 -17.90 5.53 2.26
N SER A 184 -17.16 6.11 3.21
CA SER A 184 -16.24 7.22 2.94
C SER A 184 -15.08 6.76 2.05
N ILE A 185 -14.67 7.64 1.14
CA ILE A 185 -13.59 7.40 0.18
C ILE A 185 -12.40 8.35 0.38
N VAL A 186 -12.46 9.21 1.40
CA VAL A 186 -11.44 10.24 1.69
C VAL A 186 -10.12 9.60 2.12
N PRO A 187 -8.97 10.31 1.98
CA PRO A 187 -7.63 9.73 2.10
C PRO A 187 -7.09 9.57 3.53
N PHE A 188 -7.85 10.06 4.53
CA PHE A 188 -7.48 9.97 5.94
C PHE A 188 -8.66 9.52 6.81
N SER A 189 -8.37 8.75 7.86
CA SER A 189 -9.33 8.35 8.90
C SER A 189 -9.76 9.54 9.75
N LYS A 190 -10.78 9.31 10.58
CA LYS A 190 -11.24 10.30 11.56
C LYS A 190 -10.09 10.68 12.52
N GLU A 191 -9.40 9.68 13.04
CA GLU A 191 -8.28 9.81 13.98
C GLU A 191 -7.06 10.45 13.30
N GLU A 192 -6.75 10.05 12.06
CA GLU A 192 -5.69 10.68 11.26
C GLU A 192 -5.99 12.15 11.01
N CYS A 193 -7.24 12.51 10.68
CA CYS A 193 -7.65 13.90 10.51
C CYS A 193 -7.49 14.72 11.80
N GLU A 194 -7.84 14.16 12.97
CA GLU A 194 -7.68 14.82 14.27
C GLU A 194 -6.20 15.10 14.59
N GLU A 195 -5.32 14.12 14.40
CA GLU A 195 -3.88 14.28 14.61
C GLU A 195 -3.26 15.25 13.62
N LEU A 196 -3.58 15.14 12.32
CA LEU A 196 -3.08 16.06 11.29
C LEU A 196 -3.57 17.50 11.55
N LEU A 197 -4.84 17.70 11.91
CA LEU A 197 -5.37 19.02 12.25
C LEU A 197 -4.66 19.62 13.47
N ARG A 198 -4.37 18.81 14.49
CA ARG A 198 -3.62 19.24 15.67
C ARG A 198 -2.22 19.73 15.27
N ARG A 199 -1.49 18.96 14.45
CA ARG A 199 -0.16 19.34 13.96
C ARG A 199 -0.17 20.59 13.08
N VAL A 200 -1.15 20.70 12.17
CA VAL A 200 -1.28 21.88 11.30
C VAL A 200 -1.52 23.15 12.11
N LYS A 201 -2.32 23.08 13.18
CA LYS A 201 -2.55 24.21 14.10
C LYS A 201 -1.32 24.54 14.94
N GLU A 202 -0.55 23.55 15.39
CA GLU A 202 0.73 23.79 16.08
C GLU A 202 1.71 24.59 15.22
N PHE A 203 1.70 24.40 13.90
CA PHE A 203 2.54 25.16 12.98
C PHE A 203 2.15 26.65 12.82
N GLU A 204 1.04 27.10 13.40
CA GLU A 204 0.71 28.53 13.48
C GLU A 204 1.49 29.27 14.57
N LEU A 205 2.17 28.54 15.47
CA LEU A 205 2.98 29.14 16.51
C LEU A 205 4.18 29.93 15.91
N PRO A 206 4.57 31.08 16.50
CA PRO A 206 5.63 31.95 15.96
C PRO A 206 6.98 31.25 15.78
N CYS A 207 7.30 30.25 16.60
CA CYS A 207 8.54 29.48 16.50
C CYS A 207 8.68 28.72 15.16
N TYR A 208 7.57 28.48 14.44
CA TYR A 208 7.57 27.78 13.16
C TYR A 208 7.45 28.70 11.95
N GLU A 209 7.48 30.03 12.12
CA GLU A 209 7.28 30.99 11.01
C GLU A 209 8.28 30.80 9.86
N ASN A 210 9.55 30.55 10.21
CA ASN A 210 10.64 30.30 9.24
C ASN A 210 11.10 28.83 9.22
N SER A 211 10.27 27.90 9.70
CA SER A 211 10.67 26.50 9.80
C SER A 211 10.58 25.77 8.46
N SER A 212 11.71 25.25 7.97
CA SER A 212 11.74 24.36 6.79
C SER A 212 10.95 23.06 7.02
N ALA A 213 10.86 22.60 8.27
CA ALA A 213 10.05 21.44 8.64
C ALA A 213 8.54 21.71 8.44
N LYS A 214 8.06 22.90 8.82
CA LYS A 214 6.67 23.35 8.53
C LYS A 214 6.40 23.34 7.04
N THR A 215 7.27 23.97 6.25
CA THR A 215 7.14 24.00 4.78
C THR A 215 7.11 22.60 4.19
N SER A 216 8.02 21.71 4.63
CA SER A 216 8.09 20.33 4.15
C SER A 216 6.81 19.55 4.45
N PHE A 217 6.33 19.62 5.69
CA PHE A 217 5.15 18.88 6.13
C PHE A 217 3.89 19.35 5.41
N LEU A 218 3.63 20.66 5.36
CA LEU A 218 2.45 21.21 4.68
C LEU A 218 2.49 20.94 3.18
N SER A 219 3.66 21.01 2.56
CA SER A 219 3.83 20.73 1.14
C SER A 219 3.57 19.25 0.83
N TRP A 220 4.09 18.33 1.66
CA TRP A 220 3.76 16.92 1.55
C TRP A 220 2.25 16.68 1.67
N LEU A 221 1.62 17.22 2.71
CA LEU A 221 0.20 17.02 2.98
C LEU A 221 -0.68 17.55 1.83
N LEU A 222 -0.44 18.78 1.37
CA LEU A 222 -1.21 19.39 0.28
C LEU A 222 -0.96 18.69 -1.06
N ARG A 223 0.24 18.16 -1.29
CA ARG A 223 0.53 17.30 -2.44
C ARG A 223 -0.28 16.02 -2.41
N GLU A 224 -0.38 15.35 -1.26
CA GLU A 224 -1.21 14.14 -1.10
C GLU A 224 -2.70 14.44 -1.30
N ILE A 225 -3.19 15.58 -0.78
CA ILE A 225 -4.56 16.04 -1.00
C ILE A 225 -4.82 16.26 -2.49
N CYS A 226 -3.93 16.93 -3.22
CA CYS A 226 -4.06 17.12 -4.66
C CYS A 226 -3.98 15.79 -5.42
N SER A 227 -3.13 14.87 -5.00
CA SER A 227 -3.02 13.53 -5.57
C SER A 227 -4.33 12.75 -5.42
N PHE A 228 -4.91 12.75 -4.22
CA PHE A 228 -6.21 12.16 -3.94
C PHE A 228 -7.32 12.79 -4.78
N ARG A 229 -7.38 14.13 -4.84
CA ARG A 229 -8.35 14.86 -5.67
C ARG A 229 -8.27 14.46 -7.14
N ASN A 230 -7.06 14.24 -7.66
CA ASN A 230 -6.86 13.77 -9.02
C ASN A 230 -7.40 12.34 -9.24
N ALA A 231 -7.15 11.43 -8.29
CA ALA A 231 -7.64 10.06 -8.36
C ALA A 231 -9.18 9.97 -8.31
N GLU A 232 -9.82 10.87 -7.58
CA GLU A 232 -11.28 10.95 -7.47
C GLU A 232 -11.93 11.90 -8.48
N MET A 233 -11.20 12.36 -9.50
CA MET A 233 -11.71 13.24 -10.56
C MET A 233 -12.42 14.48 -9.99
N TYR A 234 -11.80 15.06 -8.97
CA TYR A 234 -12.34 16.19 -8.22
C TYR A 234 -12.63 17.37 -9.15
N GLY A 235 -13.87 17.86 -9.13
CA GLY A 235 -14.32 18.97 -9.96
C GLY A 235 -14.60 18.63 -11.43
N GLN A 236 -14.47 17.36 -11.85
CA GLN A 236 -14.75 16.93 -13.23
C GLN A 236 -16.16 16.34 -13.39
N LEU A 237 -16.67 15.69 -12.34
CA LEU A 237 -17.95 15.00 -12.38
C LEU A 237 -19.10 15.86 -11.87
N THR A 238 -20.24 15.77 -12.54
CA THR A 238 -21.50 16.29 -12.00
C THR A 238 -21.94 15.50 -10.77
N ARG A 239 -22.80 16.10 -9.94
CA ARG A 239 -23.31 15.45 -8.71
C ARG A 239 -23.95 14.08 -8.99
N LYS A 240 -24.65 13.96 -10.13
CA LYS A 240 -25.30 12.71 -10.55
C LYS A 240 -24.25 11.65 -10.91
N GLU A 241 -23.32 11.97 -11.79
CA GLU A 241 -22.25 11.05 -12.20
C GLU A 241 -21.36 10.60 -11.03
N PHE A 242 -21.08 11.52 -10.09
CA PHE A 242 -20.35 11.19 -8.88
C PHE A 242 -21.11 10.19 -7.99
N SER A 243 -22.43 10.40 -7.82
CA SER A 243 -23.27 9.48 -7.06
C SER A 243 -23.33 8.10 -7.71
N ASP A 244 -23.51 8.04 -9.03
CA ASP A 244 -23.56 6.80 -9.80
C ASP A 244 -22.22 6.06 -9.71
N ARG A 245 -21.09 6.77 -9.83
CA ARG A 245 -19.74 6.19 -9.66
C ARG A 245 -19.49 5.68 -8.25
N ARG A 246 -19.92 6.41 -7.22
CA ARG A 246 -19.78 5.99 -5.82
C ARG A 246 -20.60 4.73 -5.54
N GLN A 247 -21.84 4.68 -6.03
CA GLN A 247 -22.66 3.47 -5.99
C GLN A 247 -22.01 2.32 -6.75
N HIS A 248 -21.49 2.59 -7.95
CA HIS A 248 -20.79 1.59 -8.76
C HIS A 248 -19.55 1.04 -8.05
N LYS A 249 -18.71 1.89 -7.43
CA LYS A 249 -17.56 1.45 -6.61
C LYS A 249 -18.01 0.57 -5.44
N LEU A 250 -19.07 0.97 -4.72
CA LEU A 250 -19.63 0.17 -3.61
C LEU A 250 -20.18 -1.19 -4.09
N THR A 251 -20.79 -1.24 -5.27
CA THR A 251 -21.27 -2.50 -5.88
C THR A 251 -20.15 -3.31 -6.52
N GLN A 252 -19.12 -2.68 -7.08
CA GLN A 252 -17.94 -3.35 -7.64
C GLN A 252 -17.10 -3.97 -6.53
N HIS A 253 -16.90 -3.34 -5.37
CA HIS A 253 -16.24 -4.01 -4.24
C HIS A 253 -16.99 -5.29 -3.82
N LYS A 254 -18.30 -5.37 -4.04
CA LYS A 254 -19.09 -6.60 -3.84
C LYS A 254 -18.97 -7.59 -5.01
N ALA A 255 -18.88 -7.12 -6.25
CA ALA A 255 -18.84 -7.97 -7.46
C ALA A 255 -17.43 -8.41 -7.91
N HIS A 256 -16.37 -7.63 -7.63
CA HIS A 256 -14.96 -7.96 -7.89
C HIS A 256 -14.41 -9.02 -6.93
N SER A 257 -15.21 -9.43 -5.94
CA SER A 257 -15.11 -10.75 -5.30
C SER A 257 -15.03 -11.90 -6.32
N ASN A 258 -15.69 -11.77 -7.48
CA ASN A 258 -15.98 -12.88 -8.38
C ASN A 258 -15.50 -12.68 -9.84
N SER A 259 -14.80 -11.61 -10.19
CA SER A 259 -14.33 -11.43 -11.57
C SER A 259 -13.00 -10.68 -11.66
N SER A 260 -11.90 -11.42 -11.78
CA SER A 260 -10.64 -10.85 -12.25
C SER A 260 -10.63 -10.85 -13.78
N ASN A 261 -11.10 -9.77 -14.41
CA ASN A 261 -10.80 -9.52 -15.82
C ASN A 261 -9.44 -8.83 -15.91
N ARG A 262 -8.46 -9.43 -16.63
CA ARG A 262 -7.27 -8.77 -17.22
C ARG A 262 -6.42 -9.76 -18.06
N PRO A 263 -5.50 -9.25 -18.91
CA PRO A 263 -5.43 -9.49 -20.36
C PRO A 263 -4.78 -10.81 -20.77
N ALA A 264 -5.08 -11.25 -21.99
CA ALA A 264 -4.68 -12.53 -22.56
C ALA A 264 -3.18 -12.59 -22.89
N ASN A 265 -2.40 -13.16 -21.96
CA ASN A 265 -1.07 -13.70 -22.23
C ASN A 265 -1.16 -15.23 -22.31
N PHE A 266 -0.50 -15.85 -23.29
CA PHE A 266 -0.54 -17.30 -23.53
C PHE A 266 -0.06 -18.18 -22.34
N MET A 267 0.68 -17.60 -21.38
CA MET A 267 1.10 -18.31 -20.15
C MET A 267 0.00 -18.44 -19.07
N ILE A 268 -1.08 -17.66 -19.19
CA ILE A 268 -2.19 -17.65 -18.21
C ILE A 268 -3.00 -18.95 -18.18
N PRO A 269 -3.39 -19.60 -19.31
CA PRO A 269 -4.16 -20.85 -19.25
C PRO A 269 -3.39 -22.00 -18.58
N VAL A 270 -2.08 -22.11 -18.81
CA VAL A 270 -1.22 -23.12 -18.16
C VAL A 270 -1.16 -22.88 -16.66
N LEU A 271 -0.95 -21.62 -16.26
CA LEU A 271 -0.93 -21.24 -14.86
C LEU A 271 -2.29 -21.49 -14.19
N HIS A 272 -3.40 -21.22 -14.89
CA HIS A 272 -4.75 -21.51 -14.43
C HIS A 272 -5.01 -23.01 -14.26
N LEU A 273 -4.48 -23.84 -15.17
CA LEU A 273 -4.55 -25.29 -15.06
C LEU A 273 -3.76 -25.79 -13.84
N ILE A 274 -2.55 -25.26 -13.60
CA ILE A 274 -1.75 -25.59 -12.41
C ILE A 274 -2.48 -25.17 -11.13
N ILE A 275 -3.05 -23.96 -11.08
CA ILE A 275 -3.80 -23.49 -9.90
C ILE A 275 -4.99 -24.41 -9.59
N ASN A 276 -5.75 -24.80 -10.61
CA ASN A 276 -6.96 -25.57 -10.39
C ASN A 276 -6.69 -27.07 -10.16
N CYS A 277 -5.75 -27.66 -10.89
CA CYS A 277 -5.48 -29.11 -10.82
C CYS A 277 -4.46 -29.49 -9.73
N VAL A 278 -3.37 -28.73 -9.59
CA VAL A 278 -2.28 -29.08 -8.65
C VAL A 278 -2.49 -28.43 -7.29
N PHE A 279 -3.01 -27.20 -7.27
CA PHE A 279 -3.17 -26.40 -6.07
C PHE A 279 -4.62 -26.35 -5.54
N PHE A 280 -5.54 -27.12 -6.15
CA PHE A 280 -6.96 -27.22 -5.74
C PHE A 280 -7.68 -25.87 -5.64
N GLY A 281 -7.25 -24.84 -6.37
CA GLY A 281 -7.82 -23.49 -6.32
C GLY A 281 -7.50 -22.69 -5.05
N ILE A 282 -6.72 -23.24 -4.10
CA ILE A 282 -6.30 -22.58 -2.86
C ILE A 282 -5.61 -21.21 -3.10
N PRO A 283 -4.75 -21.04 -4.14
CA PRO A 283 -4.13 -19.74 -4.45
C PRO A 283 -5.12 -18.59 -4.67
N TYR A 284 -6.35 -18.85 -5.17
CA TYR A 284 -7.33 -17.79 -5.38
C TYR A 284 -7.77 -17.14 -4.06
N SER A 285 -7.91 -17.95 -3.01
CA SER A 285 -8.24 -17.47 -1.67
C SER A 285 -7.13 -16.57 -1.13
N TYR A 286 -5.87 -17.01 -1.18
CA TYR A 286 -4.73 -16.19 -0.74
C TYR A 286 -4.57 -14.92 -1.58
N MET A 287 -4.78 -14.99 -2.90
CA MET A 287 -4.77 -13.81 -3.76
C MET A 287 -5.84 -12.80 -3.35
N ARG A 288 -7.06 -13.27 -3.05
CA ARG A 288 -8.16 -12.40 -2.60
C ARG A 288 -7.83 -11.74 -1.28
N LEU A 289 -7.28 -12.48 -0.32
CA LEU A 289 -6.90 -11.92 0.98
C LEU A 289 -5.78 -10.89 0.85
N VAL A 290 -4.74 -11.17 0.05
CA VAL A 290 -3.65 -10.22 -0.22
C VAL A 290 -4.18 -8.98 -0.92
N LYS A 291 -5.02 -9.12 -1.95
CA LYS A 291 -5.62 -7.97 -2.62
C LYS A 291 -6.49 -7.14 -1.67
N GLN A 292 -7.23 -7.78 -0.78
CA GLN A 292 -8.09 -7.11 0.19
C GLN A 292 -7.30 -6.38 1.28
N SER A 293 -6.17 -6.92 1.75
CA SER A 293 -5.33 -6.27 2.76
C SER A 293 -4.51 -5.10 2.19
N PHE A 294 -4.38 -5.02 0.87
CA PHE A 294 -3.66 -3.96 0.19
C PHE A 294 -4.54 -3.03 -0.65
N GLU A 295 -5.85 -3.23 -0.68
CA GLU A 295 -6.76 -2.36 -1.41
C GLU A 295 -6.79 -0.99 -0.73
N TYR A 296 -6.20 0.01 -1.38
CA TYR A 296 -6.14 1.38 -0.88
C TYR A 296 -7.56 1.93 -0.73
N ARG A 297 -8.11 1.85 0.49
CA ARG A 297 -9.42 2.41 0.87
C ARG A 297 -9.34 3.89 1.25
N GLY A 298 -8.32 4.60 0.78
CA GLY A 298 -8.08 5.98 1.21
C GLY A 298 -7.64 6.09 2.67
N ARG A 299 -6.94 5.12 3.27
CA ARG A 299 -6.34 5.30 4.61
C ARG A 299 -5.00 4.58 4.67
N LEU A 300 -3.91 5.33 4.77
CA LEU A 300 -2.55 4.77 4.79
C LEU A 300 -2.31 3.96 6.07
N ALA A 301 -2.72 4.46 7.25
CA ALA A 301 -2.62 3.69 8.49
C ALA A 301 -3.59 2.49 8.52
N GLY A 302 -4.78 2.65 7.92
CA GLY A 302 -5.74 1.54 7.78
C GLY A 302 -5.20 0.38 6.95
N MET A 303 -4.43 0.69 5.90
CA MET A 303 -3.74 -0.32 5.09
C MET A 303 -2.70 -1.08 5.93
N GLN A 304 -1.87 -0.37 6.69
CA GLN A 304 -0.87 -1.00 7.54
C GLN A 304 -1.50 -1.87 8.64
N ALA A 305 -2.54 -1.39 9.33
CA ALA A 305 -3.25 -2.17 10.34
C ALA A 305 -3.94 -3.42 9.75
N SER A 306 -4.53 -3.30 8.56
CA SER A 306 -5.15 -4.43 7.86
C SER A 306 -4.13 -5.46 7.38
N TRP A 307 -2.93 -5.00 7.02
CA TRP A 307 -1.80 -5.85 6.66
C TRP A 307 -1.24 -6.59 7.87
N GLU A 308 -1.06 -5.91 9.01
CA GLU A 308 -0.62 -6.54 10.27
C GLU A 308 -1.61 -7.63 10.70
N THR A 309 -2.91 -7.34 10.68
CA THR A 309 -3.96 -8.31 10.97
C THR A 309 -3.92 -9.51 10.02
N TYR A 310 -3.66 -9.27 8.72
CA TYR A 310 -3.53 -10.33 7.73
C TYR A 310 -2.31 -11.23 8.02
N ILE A 311 -1.15 -10.64 8.34
CA ILE A 311 0.06 -11.39 8.68
C ILE A 311 -0.13 -12.22 9.95
N GLU A 312 -0.76 -11.67 10.99
CA GLU A 312 -1.07 -12.42 12.21
C GLU A 312 -1.97 -13.62 11.94
N ARG A 313 -3.01 -13.42 11.12
CA ARG A 313 -3.90 -14.50 10.69
C ARG A 313 -3.13 -15.57 9.90
N LEU A 314 -2.27 -15.16 8.97
CA LEU A 314 -1.48 -16.06 8.13
C LEU A 314 -0.51 -16.91 8.95
N VAL A 315 0.22 -16.29 9.88
CA VAL A 315 1.13 -16.98 10.80
C VAL A 315 0.37 -17.98 11.67
N ARG A 316 -0.81 -17.61 12.16
CA ARG A 316 -1.69 -18.51 12.92
C ARG A 316 -2.13 -19.69 12.07
N GLU A 317 -2.59 -19.48 10.83
CA GLU A 317 -2.99 -20.54 9.91
C GLU A 317 -1.83 -21.52 9.65
N TYR A 318 -0.63 -21.02 9.39
CA TYR A 318 0.56 -21.87 9.16
C TYR A 318 0.96 -22.68 10.39
N SER A 319 0.84 -22.11 11.60
CA SER A 319 1.10 -22.87 12.83
C SER A 319 0.19 -24.10 12.94
N HIS A 320 -1.09 -23.97 12.58
CA HIS A 320 -2.02 -25.10 12.56
C HIS A 320 -1.64 -26.14 11.49
N PHE A 321 -1.25 -25.71 10.29
CA PHE A 321 -0.81 -26.65 9.26
C PHE A 321 0.47 -27.38 9.66
N LEU A 322 1.41 -26.72 10.32
CA LEU A 322 2.60 -27.36 10.86
C LEU A 322 2.27 -28.48 11.84
N LEU A 323 1.33 -28.25 12.76
CA LEU A 323 0.90 -29.28 13.72
C LEU A 323 0.24 -30.48 13.01
N ILE A 324 -0.60 -30.24 12.01
CA ILE A 324 -1.25 -31.33 11.28
C ILE A 324 -0.22 -32.11 10.44
N SER A 325 0.70 -31.41 9.77
CA SER A 325 1.75 -32.03 8.95
C SER A 325 2.72 -32.87 9.79
N THR A 326 3.04 -32.47 11.02
CA THR A 326 3.91 -33.27 11.91
C THR A 326 3.20 -34.52 12.43
N VAL A 327 1.92 -34.41 12.78
CA VAL A 327 1.11 -35.58 13.17
C VAL A 327 1.00 -36.56 12.01
N LEU A 328 0.73 -36.07 10.80
CA LEU A 328 0.64 -36.89 9.60
C LEU A 328 1.99 -37.52 9.25
N LEU A 329 3.10 -36.78 9.37
CA LEU A 329 4.44 -37.32 9.17
C LEU A 329 4.72 -38.47 10.16
N SER A 330 4.42 -38.28 11.45
CA SER A 330 4.57 -39.32 12.47
C SER A 330 3.76 -40.57 12.14
N ALA A 331 2.50 -40.40 11.72
CA ALA A 331 1.64 -41.51 11.30
C ALA A 331 2.20 -42.23 10.05
N THR A 332 2.69 -41.49 9.06
CA THR A 332 3.28 -42.07 7.83
C THR A 332 4.57 -42.83 8.10
N VAL A 333 5.42 -42.34 9.00
CA VAL A 333 6.65 -43.03 9.41
C VAL A 333 6.33 -44.29 10.21
N GLY A 334 5.34 -44.23 11.10
CA GLY A 334 4.85 -45.41 11.80
C GLY A 334 4.27 -46.46 10.85
N PHE A 335 3.59 -46.02 9.79
CA PHE A 335 3.06 -46.91 8.76
C PHE A 335 4.15 -47.55 7.89
N LEU A 336 5.20 -46.80 7.54
CA LEU A 336 6.37 -47.32 6.82
C LEU A 336 7.19 -48.34 7.62
N ALA A 337 7.03 -48.38 8.94
CA ALA A 337 7.71 -49.35 9.81
C ALA A 337 7.04 -50.74 9.80
N VAL A 338 5.88 -50.89 9.16
CA VAL A 338 5.19 -52.18 9.03
C VAL A 338 5.94 -53.06 8.02
N PRO A 339 6.37 -54.28 8.40
CA PRO A 339 7.08 -55.18 7.48
C PRO A 339 6.13 -55.77 6.42
N ASP A 340 6.70 -56.23 5.30
CA ASP A 340 6.02 -56.96 4.22
C ASP A 340 4.89 -56.20 3.49
N VAL A 341 5.05 -54.88 3.31
CA VAL A 341 4.12 -54.04 2.53
C VAL A 341 4.44 -54.08 1.02
N SER A 342 3.42 -53.91 0.18
CA SER A 342 3.61 -53.86 -1.26
C SER A 342 4.32 -52.58 -1.70
N ARG A 343 4.97 -52.66 -2.87
CA ARG A 343 5.71 -51.51 -3.46
C ARG A 343 4.81 -50.30 -3.71
N ILE A 344 3.52 -50.50 -3.98
CA ILE A 344 2.56 -49.40 -4.22
C ILE A 344 2.27 -48.66 -2.91
N VAL A 345 2.09 -49.41 -1.81
CA VAL A 345 1.89 -48.87 -0.46
C VAL A 345 3.10 -48.05 -0.02
N GLU A 346 4.30 -48.60 -0.20
CA GLU A 346 5.57 -47.96 0.18
C GLU A 346 5.79 -46.63 -0.57
N ILE A 347 5.60 -46.63 -1.90
CA ILE A 347 5.75 -45.40 -2.71
C ILE A 347 4.73 -44.34 -2.29
N ALA A 348 3.47 -44.72 -2.08
CA ALA A 348 2.42 -43.79 -1.66
C ALA A 348 2.70 -43.20 -0.26
N ALA A 349 3.19 -44.01 0.68
CA ALA A 349 3.57 -43.55 2.01
C ALA A 349 4.80 -42.62 1.98
N LEU A 350 5.79 -42.91 1.13
CA LEU A 350 6.96 -42.04 0.94
C LEU A 350 6.57 -40.68 0.34
N VAL A 351 5.70 -40.66 -0.67
CA VAL A 351 5.19 -39.39 -1.26
C VAL A 351 4.46 -38.58 -0.18
N SER A 352 3.67 -39.23 0.68
CA SER A 352 3.03 -38.56 1.81
C SER A 352 4.04 -37.98 2.80
N ALA A 353 5.08 -38.75 3.16
CA ALA A 353 6.11 -38.30 4.09
C ALA A 353 6.88 -37.08 3.54
N PHE A 354 7.30 -37.12 2.27
CA PHE A 354 7.98 -35.99 1.62
C PHE A 354 7.06 -34.77 1.49
N SER A 355 5.78 -34.96 1.20
CA SER A 355 4.81 -33.87 1.09
C SER A 355 4.55 -33.22 2.46
N SER A 356 4.43 -34.00 3.54
CA SER A 356 4.35 -33.49 4.92
C SER A 356 5.61 -32.74 5.32
N LEU A 357 6.80 -33.28 5.00
CA LEU A 357 8.08 -32.64 5.30
C LEU A 357 8.23 -31.33 4.51
N GLY A 358 7.84 -31.30 3.24
CA GLY A 358 7.78 -30.09 2.42
C GLY A 358 6.82 -29.04 3.01
N SER A 359 5.63 -29.44 3.46
CA SER A 359 4.69 -28.56 4.16
C SER A 359 5.32 -27.96 5.43
N ILE A 360 6.07 -28.76 6.19
CA ILE A 360 6.79 -28.31 7.39
C ILE A 360 7.87 -27.28 7.05
N ILE A 361 8.76 -27.59 6.09
CA ILE A 361 9.84 -26.69 5.69
C ILE A 361 9.28 -25.35 5.21
N VAL A 362 8.31 -25.37 4.30
CA VAL A 362 7.73 -24.13 3.74
C VAL A 362 6.95 -23.37 4.81
N GLY A 363 6.20 -24.06 5.68
CA GLY A 363 5.46 -23.45 6.77
C GLY A 363 6.36 -22.74 7.79
N VAL A 364 7.44 -23.39 8.23
CA VAL A 364 8.43 -22.79 9.16
C VAL A 364 9.14 -21.62 8.49
N PHE A 365 9.58 -21.78 7.25
CA PHE A 365 10.22 -20.70 6.50
C PHE A 365 9.30 -19.47 6.36
N ALA A 366 8.02 -19.70 6.07
CA ALA A 366 7.06 -18.62 5.93
C ALA A 366 6.78 -17.93 7.28
N ILE A 367 6.63 -18.68 8.38
CA ILE A 367 6.49 -18.09 9.73
C ILE A 367 7.72 -17.25 10.08
N TRP A 368 8.93 -17.79 9.88
CA TRP A 368 10.18 -17.06 10.16
C TRP A 368 10.26 -15.76 9.34
N ARG A 369 9.98 -15.84 8.04
CA ARG A 369 10.01 -14.67 7.15
C ARG A 369 8.96 -13.62 7.53
N HIS A 370 7.76 -14.04 7.90
CA HIS A 370 6.65 -13.15 8.23
C HIS A 370 6.76 -12.54 9.63
N GLN A 371 7.27 -13.28 10.63
CA GLN A 371 7.49 -12.78 11.99
C GLN A 371 8.74 -11.89 12.13
N ALA A 372 9.85 -12.24 11.47
CA ALA A 372 11.13 -11.55 11.65
C ALA A 372 11.26 -10.22 10.90
N LYS A 373 10.49 -10.00 9.82
CA LYS A 373 10.65 -8.81 8.94
C LYS A 373 9.49 -7.82 8.89
N PHE A 374 8.28 -8.17 9.35
CA PHE A 374 7.10 -7.35 9.04
C PHE A 374 6.49 -6.58 10.22
N ARG A 375 7.23 -6.40 11.32
CA ARG A 375 6.75 -5.57 12.44
C ARG A 375 6.82 -4.06 12.18
N THR A 376 7.54 -3.58 11.17
CA THR A 376 7.69 -2.14 10.92
C THR A 376 8.00 -1.80 9.46
N THR A 377 7.10 -1.06 8.82
CA THR A 377 7.36 -0.10 7.70
C THR A 377 7.51 -0.59 6.25
N ASP A 378 7.72 -1.88 5.97
CA ASP A 378 8.08 -2.34 4.60
C ASP A 378 6.93 -2.78 3.67
N SER A 379 5.67 -2.53 4.05
CA SER A 379 4.47 -2.97 3.32
C SER A 379 4.39 -2.43 1.89
N PHE A 380 4.86 -1.19 1.66
CA PHE A 380 4.88 -0.56 0.34
C PHE A 380 5.94 -1.15 -0.58
N THR A 381 7.13 -1.43 -0.05
CA THR A 381 8.24 -2.06 -0.79
C THR A 381 7.86 -3.47 -1.23
N TYR A 382 7.16 -4.21 -0.36
CA TYR A 382 6.61 -5.52 -0.65
C TYR A 382 5.61 -5.50 -1.81
N MET A 383 4.64 -4.58 -1.78
CA MET A 383 3.65 -4.43 -2.86
C MET A 383 4.30 -4.07 -4.19
N ARG A 384 5.20 -3.09 -4.19
CA ARG A 384 5.93 -2.69 -5.39
C ARG A 384 6.70 -3.88 -5.98
N ASN A 385 7.36 -4.67 -5.14
CA ASN A 385 8.09 -5.86 -5.60
C ASN A 385 7.16 -6.98 -6.12
N VAL A 386 5.97 -7.16 -5.52
CA VAL A 386 4.96 -8.14 -6.00
C VAL A 386 4.35 -7.72 -7.34
N GLN A 387 4.19 -6.41 -7.58
CA GLN A 387 3.65 -5.87 -8.82
C GLN A 387 4.64 -5.92 -10.00
N HIS A 388 5.94 -5.75 -9.73
CA HIS A 388 6.96 -5.66 -10.78
C HIS A 388 7.64 -6.99 -11.16
N ASN A 389 7.34 -8.10 -10.45
CA ASN A 389 7.99 -9.39 -10.73
C ASN A 389 7.27 -10.20 -11.83
N LEU A 390 8.00 -11.03 -12.58
CA LEU A 390 7.50 -11.75 -13.77
C LEU A 390 6.30 -12.69 -13.51
N LEU A 391 6.19 -13.24 -12.30
CA LEU A 391 5.06 -14.10 -11.87
C LEU A 391 3.92 -13.31 -11.20
N GLY A 392 4.10 -12.00 -11.00
CA GLY A 392 3.15 -11.06 -10.43
C GLY A 392 2.49 -11.53 -9.13
N PHE A 393 1.23 -11.13 -8.95
CA PHE A 393 0.38 -11.56 -7.83
C PHE A 393 0.13 -13.08 -7.78
N TYR A 394 0.15 -13.76 -8.93
CA TYR A 394 -0.20 -15.18 -9.02
C TYR A 394 0.88 -16.09 -8.41
N GLY A 395 2.15 -15.87 -8.75
CA GLY A 395 3.24 -16.66 -8.16
C GLY A 395 3.37 -16.40 -6.66
N HIS A 396 3.10 -15.17 -6.22
CA HIS A 396 3.10 -14.85 -4.80
C HIS A 396 1.99 -15.57 -4.04
N ALA A 397 0.77 -15.60 -4.58
CA ALA A 397 -0.34 -16.34 -3.99
C ALA A 397 -0.11 -17.86 -4.00
N MET A 398 0.53 -18.41 -5.04
CA MET A 398 0.94 -19.81 -5.09
C MET A 398 1.93 -20.16 -3.97
N LEU A 399 2.94 -19.32 -3.76
CA LEU A 399 3.94 -19.53 -2.71
C LEU A 399 3.30 -19.51 -1.32
N LEU A 400 2.38 -18.57 -1.08
CA LEU A 400 1.60 -18.50 0.16
C LEU A 400 0.69 -19.73 0.37
N SER A 401 0.22 -20.36 -0.70
CA SER A 401 -0.63 -21.56 -0.61
C SER A 401 0.15 -22.89 -0.55
N LEU A 402 1.47 -22.88 -0.66
CA LEU A 402 2.26 -24.13 -0.69
C LEU A 402 2.12 -25.00 0.57
N PRO A 403 2.22 -24.47 1.81
CA PRO A 403 2.08 -25.29 3.01
C PRO A 403 0.76 -26.08 3.06
N PRO A 404 -0.43 -25.48 2.85
CA PRO A 404 -1.68 -26.25 2.84
C PRO A 404 -1.82 -27.17 1.63
N VAL A 405 -1.31 -26.80 0.45
CA VAL A 405 -1.39 -27.67 -0.75
C VAL A 405 -0.58 -28.95 -0.57
N LEU A 406 0.65 -28.83 -0.05
CA LEU A 406 1.49 -29.99 0.26
C LEU A 406 0.87 -30.85 1.37
N LEU A 407 0.20 -30.25 2.35
CA LEU A 407 -0.54 -31.00 3.36
C LEU A 407 -1.71 -31.79 2.75
N VAL A 408 -2.48 -31.20 1.84
CA VAL A 408 -3.58 -31.92 1.15
C VAL A 408 -3.04 -33.10 0.34
N TRP A 409 -1.95 -32.92 -0.41
CA TRP A 409 -1.30 -34.02 -1.13
C TRP A 409 -0.79 -35.12 -0.21
N ALA A 410 -0.27 -34.76 0.97
CA ALA A 410 0.12 -35.74 1.98
C ALA A 410 -1.10 -36.56 2.45
N ILE A 411 -2.23 -35.92 2.76
CA ILE A 411 -3.45 -36.62 3.19
C ILE A 411 -3.97 -37.56 2.09
N ILE A 412 -3.98 -37.11 0.82
CA ILE A 412 -4.45 -37.94 -0.31
C ILE A 412 -3.54 -39.15 -0.50
N THR A 413 -2.23 -38.98 -0.48
CA THR A 413 -1.29 -40.07 -0.73
C THR A 413 -1.21 -41.04 0.45
N PHE A 414 -1.35 -40.54 1.69
CA PHE A 414 -1.50 -41.39 2.88
C PHE A 414 -2.77 -42.23 2.81
N THR A 415 -3.92 -41.65 2.42
CA THR A 415 -5.17 -42.42 2.30
C THR A 415 -5.10 -43.48 1.20
N ILE A 416 -4.46 -43.18 0.07
CA ILE A 416 -4.18 -44.18 -0.98
C ILE A 416 -3.30 -45.30 -0.44
N SER A 417 -2.26 -44.98 0.32
CA SER A 417 -1.34 -45.95 0.91
C SER A 417 -2.06 -46.88 1.91
N THR A 418 -2.88 -46.31 2.81
CA THR A 418 -3.70 -47.09 3.75
C THR A 418 -4.71 -47.98 3.02
N LEU A 419 -5.34 -47.48 1.97
CA LEU A 419 -6.31 -48.24 1.18
C LEU A 419 -5.66 -49.40 0.42
N ALA A 420 -4.52 -49.16 -0.20
CA ALA A 420 -3.76 -50.19 -0.91
C ALA A 420 -3.30 -51.30 0.05
N TYR A 421 -2.84 -50.93 1.26
CA TYR A 421 -2.47 -51.91 2.28
C TYR A 421 -3.66 -52.74 2.76
N ALA A 422 -4.82 -52.11 2.95
CA ALA A 422 -6.03 -52.83 3.29
C ALA A 422 -6.39 -53.86 2.21
N VAL A 423 -6.22 -53.55 0.93
CA VAL A 423 -6.45 -54.49 -0.17
C VAL A 423 -5.39 -55.60 -0.22
N ASP A 424 -4.12 -55.27 -0.05
CA ASP A 424 -3.01 -56.25 -0.14
C ASP A 424 -3.01 -57.25 1.02
N SER A 425 -3.43 -56.83 2.22
CA SER A 425 -3.54 -57.71 3.39
C SER A 425 -4.66 -58.77 3.28
N SER A 426 -5.53 -58.69 2.27
CA SER A 426 -6.69 -59.59 2.09
C SER A 426 -6.35 -61.03 1.68
N GLY A 427 -5.11 -61.31 1.27
CA GLY A 427 -4.54 -62.67 1.12
C GLY A 427 -5.37 -63.70 0.31
N GLY A 428 -6.35 -63.27 -0.50
CA GLY A 428 -7.27 -64.16 -1.23
C GLY A 428 -8.31 -64.88 -0.39
N ASN A 429 -8.42 -64.60 0.91
CA ASN A 429 -9.36 -65.28 1.81
C ASN A 429 -10.73 -64.57 1.81
N GLN A 430 -11.80 -65.31 1.52
CA GLN A 430 -13.12 -64.72 1.21
C GLN A 430 -13.74 -63.97 2.41
N ALA A 431 -13.42 -64.36 3.64
CA ALA A 431 -13.90 -63.70 4.87
C ALA A 431 -13.18 -62.37 5.16
N ASP A 432 -11.86 -62.32 4.94
CA ASP A 432 -11.05 -61.10 5.16
C ASP A 432 -11.38 -60.04 4.09
N TRP A 433 -11.64 -60.48 2.86
CA TRP A 433 -12.13 -59.63 1.77
C TRP A 433 -13.45 -58.93 2.12
N VAL A 434 -14.40 -59.66 2.75
CA VAL A 434 -15.68 -59.09 3.16
C VAL A 434 -15.49 -58.05 4.27
N ALA A 435 -14.64 -58.31 5.26
CA ALA A 435 -14.35 -57.36 6.33
C ALA A 435 -13.69 -56.06 5.81
N ILE A 436 -12.74 -56.19 4.87
CA ILE A 436 -12.06 -55.05 4.24
C ILE A 436 -13.03 -54.23 3.40
N VAL A 437 -13.90 -54.88 2.61
CA VAL A 437 -14.95 -54.19 1.84
C VAL A 437 -15.91 -53.44 2.76
N ILE A 438 -16.30 -54.02 3.90
CA ILE A 438 -17.15 -53.34 4.88
C ILE A 438 -16.45 -52.09 5.46
N ILE A 439 -15.17 -52.20 5.87
CA ILE A 439 -14.40 -51.06 6.39
C ILE A 439 -14.23 -49.97 5.33
N LEU A 440 -13.98 -50.36 4.07
CA LEU A 440 -13.84 -49.45 2.93
C LEU A 440 -15.15 -48.74 2.62
N VAL A 441 -16.27 -49.46 2.61
CA VAL A 441 -17.61 -48.87 2.45
C VAL A 441 -17.93 -47.91 3.60
N ILE A 442 -17.62 -48.27 4.85
CA ILE A 442 -17.79 -47.38 6.01
C ILE A 442 -16.93 -46.13 5.85
N PHE A 443 -15.66 -46.26 5.46
CA PHE A 443 -14.75 -45.14 5.23
C PHE A 443 -15.25 -44.20 4.12
N ILE A 444 -15.69 -44.76 2.98
CA ILE A 444 -16.27 -43.98 1.88
C ILE A 444 -17.58 -43.31 2.32
N CYS A 445 -18.42 -43.99 3.08
CA CYS A 445 -19.66 -43.41 3.63
C CYS A 445 -19.34 -42.24 4.58
N ILE A 446 -18.39 -42.40 5.49
CA ILE A 446 -17.94 -41.32 6.40
C ILE A 446 -17.39 -40.16 5.59
N LEU A 447 -16.53 -40.42 4.61
CA LEU A 447 -15.93 -39.40 3.75
C LEU A 447 -16.99 -38.69 2.90
N GLY A 448 -17.96 -39.42 2.36
CA GLY A 448 -19.10 -38.88 1.63
C GLY A 448 -19.99 -37.99 2.50
N VAL A 449 -20.27 -38.40 3.74
CA VAL A 449 -21.01 -37.61 4.73
C VAL A 449 -20.23 -36.34 5.09
N VAL A 450 -18.92 -36.43 5.30
CA VAL A 450 -18.06 -35.27 5.59
C VAL A 450 -18.02 -34.30 4.41
N ILE A 451 -17.88 -34.79 3.18
CA ILE A 451 -17.91 -33.94 1.98
C ILE A 451 -19.28 -33.29 1.81
N ALA A 452 -20.37 -34.03 2.01
CA ALA A 452 -21.73 -33.48 1.95
C ALA A 452 -21.98 -32.44 3.03
N ALA A 453 -21.49 -32.66 4.26
CA ALA A 453 -21.56 -31.72 5.36
C ALA A 453 -20.75 -30.44 5.06
N LEU A 454 -19.53 -30.58 4.54
CA LEU A 454 -18.71 -29.44 4.13
C LEU A 454 -19.32 -28.68 2.94
N TYR A 455 -19.92 -29.39 1.98
CA TYR A 455 -20.60 -28.79 0.84
C TYR A 455 -21.85 -28.01 1.27
N THR A 456 -22.67 -28.60 2.15
CA THR A 456 -23.86 -27.93 2.70
C THR A 456 -23.50 -26.74 3.58
N LEU A 457 -22.44 -26.84 4.40
CA LEU A 457 -21.89 -25.71 5.16
C LEU A 457 -21.39 -24.59 4.25
N THR A 458 -20.69 -24.94 3.17
CA THR A 458 -20.21 -23.98 2.17
C THR A 458 -21.39 -23.29 1.49
N MET A 459 -22.41 -24.05 1.08
CA MET A 459 -23.65 -23.54 0.50
C MET A 459 -24.40 -22.60 1.46
N ILE A 460 -24.57 -22.99 2.71
CA ILE A 460 -25.21 -22.17 3.76
C ILE A 460 -24.46 -20.85 3.97
N TRP A 461 -23.13 -20.89 4.01
CA TRP A 461 -22.31 -19.70 4.18
C TRP A 461 -22.39 -18.77 2.97
N THR A 462 -22.47 -19.32 1.76
CA THR A 462 -22.72 -18.53 0.53
C THR A 462 -24.13 -17.94 0.49
N TYR A 463 -25.16 -18.67 0.98
CA TYR A 463 -26.55 -18.20 1.00
C TYR A 463 -26.82 -17.13 2.06
N HIS A 464 -26.17 -17.24 3.23
CA HIS A 464 -26.33 -16.25 4.31
C HIS A 464 -25.74 -14.89 3.94
N ASN A 465 -24.73 -14.86 3.08
CA ASN A 465 -24.12 -13.62 2.62
C ASN A 465 -25.03 -12.82 1.66
N ASP A 466 -26.03 -13.48 1.03
CA ASP A 466 -26.87 -12.86 0.01
C ASP A 466 -28.28 -12.45 0.49
N TYR A 467 -28.99 -13.14 1.40
CA TYR A 467 -30.37 -12.74 1.74
C TYR A 467 -30.91 -13.20 3.11
N TRP A 468 -31.13 -12.24 4.04
CA TRP A 468 -32.28 -12.29 4.96
C TRP A 468 -32.74 -10.90 5.44
N TRP A 469 -31.87 -10.01 5.93
CA TRP A 469 -32.32 -8.73 6.51
C TRP A 469 -32.80 -7.70 5.46
N VAL A 470 -32.23 -7.72 4.25
CA VAL A 470 -32.58 -6.76 3.16
C VAL A 470 -33.96 -7.05 2.53
N ARG A 471 -34.50 -8.27 2.69
CA ARG A 471 -35.82 -8.65 2.18
C ARG A 471 -36.92 -8.41 3.23
N LEU A 472 -36.66 -8.64 4.51
CA LEU A 472 -37.63 -8.39 5.58
C LEU A 472 -37.98 -6.90 5.70
N GLY A 473 -36.98 -6.01 5.59
CA GLY A 473 -37.21 -4.55 5.61
C GLY A 473 -38.02 -4.03 4.42
N ARG A 474 -37.98 -4.72 3.27
CA ARG A 474 -38.74 -4.33 2.06
C ARG A 474 -40.19 -4.85 2.03
N VAL A 475 -40.48 -5.94 2.73
CA VAL A 475 -41.86 -6.45 2.85
C VAL A 475 -42.63 -5.69 3.94
N VAL A 476 -41.96 -5.32 5.05
CA VAL A 476 -42.61 -4.53 6.12
C VAL A 476 -42.90 -3.07 5.70
N LYS A 477 -42.05 -2.45 4.86
CA LYS A 477 -42.31 -1.07 4.35
C LYS A 477 -43.33 -0.98 3.20
N LYS A 478 -43.68 -2.08 2.53
CA LYS A 478 -44.67 -2.07 1.43
C LYS A 478 -46.12 -2.29 1.90
N GLY A 479 -46.36 -2.53 3.19
CA GLY A 479 -47.70 -2.73 3.75
C GLY A 479 -48.42 -1.48 4.31
N VAL A 480 -47.79 -0.30 4.34
CA VAL A 480 -48.30 0.83 5.17
C VAL A 480 -48.64 2.11 4.38
N TYR A 481 -48.79 2.07 3.05
CA TYR A 481 -49.34 3.23 2.32
C TYR A 481 -50.42 2.80 1.31
N PRO A 482 -51.72 3.02 1.61
CA PRO A 482 -52.75 2.87 0.59
C PRO A 482 -52.64 4.00 -0.43
N ARG A 483 -52.66 3.55 -1.68
CA ARG A 483 -52.59 4.26 -2.95
C ARG A 483 -53.77 5.22 -3.08
N GLN A 484 -53.55 6.54 -3.08
CA GLN A 484 -54.56 7.50 -3.53
C GLN A 484 -54.80 7.31 -5.04
N SER A 485 -56.02 6.92 -5.40
CA SER A 485 -56.51 6.88 -6.78
C SER A 485 -56.89 8.30 -7.23
N LYS A 486 -56.36 8.71 -8.39
CA LYS A 486 -56.89 9.80 -9.20
C LYS A 486 -57.49 9.19 -10.46
N GLN A 487 -58.81 9.31 -10.63
CA GLN A 487 -59.52 9.46 -11.91
C GLN A 487 -60.81 10.25 -11.60
N MET A 488 -60.90 11.52 -11.99
CA MET A 488 -61.46 12.05 -13.25
C MET A 488 -62.99 11.89 -13.35
N GLY A 489 -63.69 13.02 -13.27
CA GLY A 489 -65.13 13.18 -13.53
C GLY A 489 -65.45 14.67 -13.70
N LEU A 490 -66.14 14.97 -14.79
CA LEU A 490 -66.34 16.26 -15.46
C LEU A 490 -67.81 16.70 -15.25
N VAL A 491 -68.12 18.00 -15.41
CA VAL A 491 -69.48 18.62 -15.54
C VAL A 491 -70.22 18.78 -14.19
N VAL A 492 -70.76 19.93 -13.74
CA VAL A 492 -71.32 21.19 -14.32
C VAL A 492 -70.76 22.41 -13.58
#